data_AF-C0KDK1-F1
#
_entry.id   AF-C0KDK1-F1
#
_cell.length_a   1.000
_cell.length_b   1.000
_cell.length_c   1.000
_cell.angle_alpha   90.00
_cell.angle_beta   90.00
_cell.angle_gamma   90.00
#
_symmetry.space_group_name_H-M   'P 1'
#
loop_
_entity.id
_entity.type
_entity.pdbx_description
1 polymer ?
#
loop_
_entity_poly.entity_id
_entity_poly.type
_entity_poly.pdbx_seq_one_letter_code
_entity_poly.pdbx_strand_id
1 'polypeptide(L)' 'GNLFYNPFHMLSIAFLYGSVLLFAMHAGTILAVGRYGGEREIEQIYDRGTAGERAALFWRWTMG' A
#
# COMPACT_ATOMS: atom_id res chain seq x y z
N GLY A 1 10.27 20.77 -28.28
CA GLY A 1 9.30 20.59 -27.18
C GLY A 1 9.14 19.11 -26.88
N ASN A 2 9.89 18.59 -25.90
CA ASN A 2 9.81 17.20 -25.44
C ASN A 2 9.23 17.19 -24.02
N LEU A 3 8.07 16.55 -23.84
CA LEU A 3 7.34 16.53 -22.57
C LEU A 3 8.07 15.77 -21.46
N PHE A 4 9.06 14.92 -21.78
CA PHE A 4 9.87 14.28 -20.75
C PHE A 4 10.63 15.27 -19.87
N TYR A 5 10.94 16.48 -20.37
CA TYR A 5 11.62 17.52 -19.58
C TYR A 5 10.66 18.45 -18.82
N ASN A 6 9.34 18.22 -18.90
CA ASN A 6 8.38 18.95 -18.09
C ASN A 6 8.30 18.32 -16.69
N PRO A 7 8.58 19.07 -15.61
CA PRO A 7 8.59 18.52 -14.25
C PRO A 7 7.23 17.97 -13.80
N PHE A 8 6.11 18.58 -14.22
CA PHE A 8 4.78 18.07 -13.89
C PHE A 8 4.44 16.77 -14.61
N HIS A 9 4.95 16.59 -15.83
CA HIS A 9 4.81 15.33 -16.56
C HIS A 9 5.62 14.21 -15.91
N MET A 10 6.86 14.50 -15.46
CA MET A 10 7.65 13.55 -14.66
C MET A 10 6.93 13.17 -13.36
N LEU A 11 6.39 14.15 -12.62
CA LEU A 11 5.62 13.89 -11.41
C LEU A 11 4.38 13.03 -11.70
N SER A 12 3.66 13.31 -12.79
CA SER A 12 2.50 12.52 -13.20
C SER A 12 2.86 11.06 -13.47
N ILE A 13 3.99 10.79 -14.14
CA ILE A 13 4.49 9.42 -14.35
C ILE A 13 4.85 8.76 -13.01
N ALA A 14 5.55 9.47 -12.12
CA ALA A 14 5.90 8.95 -10.80
C ALA A 14 4.65 8.56 -10.00
N PHE A 15 3.61 9.41 -10.00
CA PHE A 15 2.33 9.09 -9.36
C PHE A 15 1.62 7.92 -10.04
N LEU A 16 1.62 7.83 -11.37
CA LEU A 16 1.00 6.73 -12.09
C LEU A 16 1.62 5.38 -11.68
N TYR A 17 2.95 5.28 -11.71
CA TYR A 17 3.65 4.06 -11.31
C TYR A 17 3.53 3.83 -9.80
N GLY A 18 3.61 4.87 -8.99
CA GLY A 18 3.43 4.81 -7.54
C GLY A 18 2.05 4.30 -7.13
N SER A 19 0.98 4.69 -7.83
CA SER A 19 -0.38 4.21 -7.56
C SER A 19 -0.53 2.72 -7.83
N VAL A 20 -0.01 2.23 -8.97
CA VAL A 20 -0.05 0.79 -9.28
C VAL A 20 0.77 0.00 -8.24
N LEU A 21 1.96 0.49 -7.90
CA LEU A 21 2.81 -0.12 -6.90
C LEU A 21 2.13 -0.20 -5.53
N LEU A 22 1.65 0.92 -4.99
CA LEU A 22 1.05 0.98 -3.66
C LEU A 22 -0.24 0.18 -3.58
N PHE A 23 -1.06 0.17 -4.64
CA PHE A 23 -2.30 -0.58 -4.60
C PHE A 23 -2.07 -2.09 -4.69
N ALA A 24 -1.09 -2.54 -5.47
CA ALA A 24 -0.65 -3.94 -5.49
C ALA A 24 -0.10 -4.38 -4.13
N MET A 25 0.74 -3.56 -3.49
CA MET A 25 1.25 -3.79 -2.14
C MET A 25 0.12 -3.92 -1.12
N HIS A 26 -0.82 -2.95 -1.13
CA HIS A 26 -1.93 -2.90 -0.19
C HIS A 26 -2.90 -4.08 -0.38
N ALA A 27 -3.41 -4.29 -1.59
CA ALA A 27 -4.36 -5.37 -1.87
C ALA A 27 -3.76 -6.76 -1.60
N GLY A 28 -2.49 -6.97 -1.99
CA GLY A 28 -1.77 -8.21 -1.68
C GLY A 28 -1.64 -8.44 -0.17
N THR A 29 -1.39 -7.38 0.60
CA THR A 29 -1.31 -7.45 2.06
C THR A 29 -2.65 -7.81 2.68
N ILE A 30 -3.74 -7.14 2.30
CA ILE A 30 -5.08 -7.39 2.85
C ILE A 30 -5.53 -8.83 2.57
N LEU A 31 -5.33 -9.33 1.35
CA LEU A 31 -5.65 -10.73 1.02
C LEU A 31 -4.80 -11.71 1.84
N ALA A 32 -3.51 -11.43 2.04
CA ALA A 32 -2.62 -12.29 2.83
C ALA A 32 -3.02 -12.37 4.32
N VAL A 33 -3.56 -11.27 4.88
CA VAL A 33 -4.09 -11.25 6.26
C VAL A 33 -5.59 -11.55 6.35
N GLY A 34 -6.27 -11.88 5.25
CA GLY A 34 -7.72 -12.16 5.21
C GLY A 34 -8.14 -13.32 6.12
N ARG A 35 -7.25 -14.29 6.38
CA ARG A 35 -7.51 -15.37 7.37
C ARG A 35 -7.66 -14.86 8.81
N TYR A 36 -7.31 -13.60 9.07
CA TYR A 36 -7.45 -12.91 10.35
C TYR A 36 -8.53 -11.80 10.29
N GLY A 37 -9.32 -11.73 9.21
CA GLY A 37 -10.32 -10.68 8.99
C GLY A 37 -9.73 -9.31 8.63
N GLY A 38 -8.59 -9.28 7.92
CA GLY A 38 -7.89 -8.04 7.58
C GLY A 38 -8.66 -7.10 6.64
N GLU A 39 -9.64 -7.61 5.90
CA GLU A 39 -10.56 -6.82 5.07
C GLU A 39 -11.55 -5.98 5.86
N ARG A 40 -11.74 -6.27 7.15
CA ARG A 40 -12.57 -5.48 8.09
C ARG A 40 -11.78 -4.28 8.60
N GLU A 41 -11.34 -3.44 7.66
CA GLU A 41 -10.37 -2.37 7.91
C GLU A 41 -10.89 -1.33 8.90
N ILE A 42 -12.19 -1.04 8.88
CA ILE A 42 -12.83 -0.11 9.82
C ILE A 42 -12.65 -0.60 11.25
N GLU A 43 -12.96 -1.87 11.52
CA GLU A 43 -12.80 -2.47 12.85
C GLU A 43 -11.33 -2.55 13.25
N GLN A 44 -10.42 -2.90 12.32
CA GLN A 44 -8.98 -2.92 12.60
C GLN A 44 -8.40 -1.53 12.93
N ILE A 45 -8.99 -0.46 12.39
CA ILE A 45 -8.59 0.93 12.69
C ILE A 45 -9.03 1.34 14.10
N TYR A 46 -10.26 0.97 14.50
CA TYR A 46 -10.78 1.30 15.83
C TYR A 46 -10.17 0.44 16.95
N ASP A 47 -10.02 -0.87 16.70
CA ASP A 47 -9.46 -1.84 17.63
C ASP A 47 -8.46 -2.76 16.89
N ARG A 48 -7.17 -2.50 17.08
CA ARG A 48 -6.10 -3.12 16.30
C ARG A 48 -5.97 -4.61 16.67
N GLY A 49 -6.30 -5.49 15.72
CA GLY A 49 -6.11 -6.93 15.84
C GLY A 49 -4.80 -7.45 15.23
N THR A 50 -4.61 -8.77 15.31
CA THR A 50 -3.40 -9.44 14.76
C THR A 50 -3.27 -9.29 13.24
N ALA A 51 -4.37 -9.03 12.52
CA ALA A 51 -4.33 -8.71 11.09
C ALA A 51 -3.55 -7.40 10.84
N GLY A 52 -3.94 -6.32 11.51
CA GLY A 52 -3.25 -5.02 11.42
C GLY A 52 -1.80 -5.08 11.91
N GLU A 53 -1.52 -5.80 13.01
CA GLU A 53 -0.15 -5.97 13.52
C GLU A 53 0.76 -6.71 12.55
N ARG A 54 0.29 -7.83 11.96
CA ARG A 54 1.07 -8.61 11.00
C ARG A 54 1.27 -7.87 9.69
N ALA A 55 0.25 -7.17 9.20
CA ALA A 55 0.35 -6.31 8.02
C ALA A 55 1.44 -5.25 8.21
N ALA A 56 1.48 -4.59 9.36
CA ALA A 56 2.51 -3.61 9.68
C ALA A 56 3.91 -4.25 9.85
N LEU A 57 4.01 -5.37 10.59
CA LEU A 57 5.30 -6.04 10.82
C LEU A 57 5.92 -6.58 9.54
N PHE A 58 5.11 -7.10 8.60
CA PHE A 58 5.59 -7.55 7.30
C PHE A 58 6.36 -6.44 6.58
N TRP A 59 5.77 -5.24 6.48
CA TRP A 59 6.43 -4.11 5.82
C TRP A 59 7.59 -3.57 6.64
N ARG A 60 7.48 -3.51 7.96
CA ARG A 60 8.58 -3.10 8.84
C ARG A 60 9.83 -3.97 8.67
N TRP A 61 9.65 -5.28 8.59
CA TRP A 61 10.76 -6.21 8.39
C TRP A 61 11.28 -6.23 6.94
N THR A 62 10.45 -5.83 5.98
CA THR A 62 10.82 -5.79 4.55
C THR A 62 11.55 -4.51 4.18
N MET A 63 11.12 -3.35 4.70
CA MET A 63 11.58 -2.03 4.24
C MET A 63 11.81 -0.97 5.35
N GLY A 64 11.87 -1.37 6.62
CA GLY A 64 12.21 -0.50 7.77
C GLY A 64 11.01 0.06 8.54
#